data_AF-A0AAV4ANG5-F1
#
_entry.id   AF-A0AAV4ANG5-F1
#
_cell.length_a   1.000
_cell.length_b   1.000
_cell.length_c   1.000
_cell.angle_alpha   90.00
_cell.angle_beta   90.00
_cell.angle_gamma   90.00
#
_symmetry.space_group_name_H-M   'P 1'
#
loop_
_entity.id
_entity.type
_entity.pdbx_description
1 polymer ?
#
loop_
_entity_poly.entity_id
_entity_poly.type
_entity_poly.pdbx_seq_one_letter_code
_entity_poly.pdbx_strand_id
1 'polypeptide(L)'
;MSNWPPRIQRFMLKLQKCDIQVTYRHGKEMIIADTLSRDPLTETEPEASTAYIDCQVHMIIENLAISEQKQEEIKKSTKNQLSKLQSRIEIGWPENRRDCEIELREYWDVRETLTVDEGLILKSEQVLIPPSMRKEMLEKIHEGHLGTAKCKQRARGLLYWPRMSQDITDLISTCSTCLKHRNKQRKETLINHELGEYPWQKLGTDIVNFEGKEYLLVAD
;
A
#
# COMPACT_ATOMS: atom_id res chain seq x y z
N MET A 1 -22.15 22.89 6.31
CA MET A 1 -20.95 22.90 5.42
C MET A 1 -21.22 22.21 4.08
N SER A 2 -22.34 22.53 3.40
CA SER A 2 -22.90 21.68 2.32
C SER A 2 -23.09 22.40 0.98
N ASN A 3 -22.11 23.20 0.52
CA ASN A 3 -22.22 23.84 -0.80
C ASN A 3 -20.91 23.92 -1.60
N TRP A 4 -19.90 23.15 -1.18
CA TRP A 4 -18.58 23.16 -1.82
C TRP A 4 -18.35 21.85 -2.56
N PRO A 5 -17.76 21.88 -3.78
CA PRO A 5 -17.38 20.67 -4.48
C PRO A 5 -16.48 19.78 -3.61
N PRO A 6 -16.59 18.44 -3.68
CA PRO A 6 -15.82 17.52 -2.84
C PRO A 6 -14.30 17.73 -2.87
N ARG A 7 -13.77 18.32 -3.95
CA ARG A 7 -12.35 18.69 -4.08
C ARG A 7 -11.95 19.83 -3.13
N ILE A 8 -12.80 20.85 -3.00
CA ILE A 8 -12.55 22.03 -2.15
C ILE A 8 -12.72 21.66 -0.68
N GLN A 9 -13.73 20.84 -0.35
CA GLN A 9 -13.90 20.30 1.00
C GLN A 9 -12.66 19.50 1.45
N ARG A 10 -12.14 18.63 0.58
CA ARG A 10 -10.89 17.90 0.82
C ARG A 10 -9.68 18.82 0.99
N PHE A 11 -9.62 19.91 0.23
CA PHE A 11 -8.55 20.89 0.37
C PHE A 11 -8.64 21.61 1.72
N MET A 12 -9.83 22.03 2.16
CA MET A 12 -10.03 22.65 3.47
C MET A 12 -9.65 21.73 4.64
N LEU A 13 -10.00 20.43 4.57
CA LEU A 13 -9.59 19.44 5.56
C LEU A 13 -8.07 19.28 5.64
N LYS A 14 -7.35 19.39 4.52
CA LYS A 14 -5.88 19.38 4.52
C LYS A 14 -5.30 20.62 5.18
N LEU A 15 -5.88 21.79 4.91
CA LEU A 15 -5.41 23.06 5.44
C LEU A 15 -5.73 23.24 6.93
N GLN A 16 -6.68 22.49 7.50
CA GLN A 16 -6.99 22.54 8.94
C GLN A 16 -5.81 22.21 9.86
N LYS A 17 -4.79 21.49 9.38
CA LYS A 17 -3.58 21.15 10.15
C LYS A 17 -2.55 22.28 10.18
N CYS A 18 -2.78 23.36 9.42
CA CYS A 18 -1.86 24.46 9.28
C CYS A 18 -2.55 25.75 9.72
N ASP A 19 -1.89 26.56 10.54
CA ASP A 19 -2.30 27.94 10.77
C ASP A 19 -1.87 28.79 9.57
N ILE A 20 -2.81 29.02 8.64
CA ILE A 20 -2.54 29.75 7.40
C ILE A 20 -3.09 31.16 7.50
N GLN A 21 -2.21 32.14 7.30
CA GLN A 21 -2.59 33.53 7.11
C GLN A 21 -2.56 33.86 5.61
N VAL A 22 -3.73 34.09 5.02
CA VAL A 22 -3.85 34.47 3.60
C VAL A 22 -3.73 35.98 3.46
N THR A 23 -2.68 36.45 2.80
CA THR A 23 -2.49 37.87 2.46
C THR A 23 -2.57 38.09 0.97
N TYR A 24 -3.43 39.01 0.52
CA TYR A 24 -3.47 39.42 -0.88
C TYR A 24 -2.24 40.26 -1.23
N ARG A 25 -1.56 39.92 -2.32
CA ARG A 25 -0.53 40.76 -2.94
C ARG A 25 -0.91 41.08 -4.38
N HIS A 26 -0.75 42.35 -4.74
CA HIS A 26 -1.04 42.80 -6.10
C HIS A 26 -0.03 42.19 -7.08
N GLY A 27 -0.48 41.67 -8.23
CA GLY A 27 0.37 40.88 -9.14
C GLY A 27 1.63 41.57 -9.67
N LYS A 28 1.72 42.91 -9.61
CA LYS A 28 2.93 43.67 -9.98
C LYS A 28 4.06 43.54 -8.94
N GLU A 29 3.71 43.14 -7.72
CA GLU A 29 4.63 42.90 -6.60
C GLU A 29 5.00 41.41 -6.47
N MET A 30 4.36 40.52 -7.23
CA MET A 30 4.75 39.12 -7.33
C MET A 30 5.88 38.99 -8.35
N ILE A 31 7.10 39.33 -7.92
CA ILE A 31 8.31 39.32 -8.77
C ILE A 31 8.66 37.91 -9.23
N ILE A 32 8.18 36.88 -8.52
CA ILE A 32 8.51 35.48 -8.78
C ILE A 32 7.24 34.64 -8.67
N ALA A 33 6.52 34.51 -9.78
CA ALA A 33 5.21 33.86 -9.80
C ALA A 33 5.27 32.31 -9.69
N ASP A 34 6.45 31.70 -9.86
CA ASP A 34 6.56 30.24 -10.05
C ASP A 34 7.96 29.67 -9.72
N THR A 35 8.53 29.94 -8.53
CA THR A 35 9.81 29.32 -8.10
C THR A 35 9.69 28.24 -7.03
N LEU A 36 8.68 28.29 -6.16
CA LEU A 36 8.54 27.28 -5.09
C LEU A 36 8.13 25.89 -5.61
N SER A 37 7.68 25.78 -6.86
CA SER A 37 7.39 24.51 -7.56
C SER A 37 8.66 23.83 -8.09
N ARG A 38 9.76 24.57 -8.24
CA ARG A 38 10.92 24.17 -9.03
C ARG A 38 12.27 24.27 -8.31
N ASP A 39 12.27 24.60 -7.03
CA ASP A 39 13.47 24.60 -6.20
C ASP A 39 13.46 23.35 -5.29
N PRO A 40 14.10 22.24 -5.71
CA PRO A 40 14.12 21.03 -4.91
C PRO A 40 14.97 21.27 -3.66
N LEU A 41 14.33 21.23 -2.49
CA LEU A 41 15.02 21.19 -1.21
C LEU A 41 15.97 19.98 -1.20
N THR A 42 17.16 20.17 -0.63
CA THR A 42 18.21 19.13 -0.52
C THR A 42 17.79 17.95 0.36
N GLU A 43 16.68 18.10 1.10
CA GLU A 43 16.04 17.07 1.89
C GLU A 43 14.80 16.56 1.14
N THR A 44 14.95 15.39 0.54
CA THR A 44 13.84 14.69 -0.15
C THR A 44 12.91 14.07 0.89
N GLU A 45 11.84 14.77 1.26
CA GLU A 45 10.64 14.11 1.80
C GLU A 45 10.00 13.29 0.67
N PRO A 46 9.57 12.03 0.92
CA PRO A 46 9.20 11.11 -0.16
C PRO A 46 7.94 11.55 -0.91
N GLU A 47 8.09 11.54 -2.23
CA GLU A 47 7.20 11.97 -3.32
C GLU A 47 5.68 11.82 -3.11
N ALA A 48 4.96 12.83 -3.65
CA ALA A 48 3.52 13.00 -3.76
C ALA A 48 2.74 11.94 -4.58
N SER A 49 3.21 10.70 -4.62
CA SER A 49 2.38 9.52 -4.96
C SER A 49 1.57 9.01 -3.76
N THR A 50 1.82 9.59 -2.58
CA THR A 50 1.21 9.27 -1.30
C THR A 50 -0.24 9.72 -1.17
N ALA A 51 -0.73 10.74 -1.88
CA ALA A 51 -2.06 11.31 -1.58
C ALA A 51 -3.27 10.36 -1.76
N TYR A 52 -3.20 9.39 -2.70
CA TYR A 52 -4.23 8.34 -2.84
C TYR A 52 -4.04 7.20 -1.83
N ILE A 53 -2.80 6.98 -1.40
CA ILE A 53 -2.42 6.01 -0.37
C ILE A 53 -2.80 6.57 1.01
N ASP A 54 -2.67 7.87 1.22
CA ASP A 54 -2.97 8.61 2.45
C ASP A 54 -4.45 8.62 2.78
N CYS A 55 -5.35 8.67 1.80
CA CYS A 55 -6.78 8.53 2.10
C CYS A 55 -7.10 7.11 2.59
N GLN A 56 -6.43 6.06 2.09
CA GLN A 56 -6.62 4.70 2.63
C GLN A 56 -5.86 4.50 3.95
N VAL A 57 -4.67 5.07 4.09
CA VAL A 57 -3.87 5.07 5.31
C VAL A 57 -4.58 5.83 6.42
N HIS A 58 -5.22 6.96 6.14
CA HIS A 58 -6.05 7.67 7.11
C HIS A 58 -7.33 6.89 7.43
N MET A 59 -7.94 6.22 6.44
CA MET A 59 -9.10 5.35 6.70
C MET A 59 -8.74 4.13 7.55
N ILE A 60 -7.50 3.60 7.52
CA ILE A 60 -7.05 2.63 8.53
C ILE A 60 -6.27 3.21 9.69
N ILE A 61 -5.89 4.48 9.75
CA ILE A 61 -5.46 5.10 11.00
C ILE A 61 -6.68 5.48 11.84
N GLU A 62 -7.82 5.79 11.20
CA GLU A 62 -9.11 5.92 11.88
C GLU A 62 -9.79 4.56 12.12
N ASN A 63 -9.56 3.53 11.29
CA ASN A 63 -10.03 2.14 11.55
C ASN A 63 -9.02 1.22 12.27
N LEU A 64 -7.75 1.61 12.44
CA LEU A 64 -6.69 0.97 13.27
C LEU A 64 -6.21 1.90 14.39
N ALA A 65 -6.78 3.08 14.57
CA ALA A 65 -7.19 3.46 15.91
C ALA A 65 -8.16 2.36 16.31
N ILE A 66 -7.59 1.27 16.82
CA ILE A 66 -8.32 0.09 17.21
C ILE A 66 -9.40 0.65 18.12
N SER A 67 -10.66 0.59 17.69
CA SER A 67 -11.76 1.09 18.52
C SER A 67 -11.64 0.43 19.88
N GLU A 68 -12.04 1.10 20.95
CA GLU A 68 -11.91 0.54 22.30
C GLU A 68 -12.45 -0.90 22.36
N GLN A 69 -13.56 -1.16 21.68
CA GLN A 69 -14.13 -2.50 21.45
C GLN A 69 -13.16 -3.48 20.78
N LYS A 70 -12.48 -3.07 19.70
CA LYS A 70 -11.53 -3.91 18.99
C LYS A 70 -10.26 -4.15 19.82
N GLN A 71 -9.88 -3.22 20.69
CA GLN A 71 -8.76 -3.39 21.61
C GLN A 71 -9.11 -4.45 22.64
N GLU A 72 -10.32 -4.42 23.19
CA GLU A 72 -10.82 -5.46 24.09
C GLU A 72 -10.86 -6.84 23.43
N GLU A 73 -11.31 -6.94 22.17
CA GLU A 73 -11.27 -8.19 21.41
C GLU A 73 -9.86 -8.75 21.23
N ILE A 74 -8.90 -7.86 20.93
CA ILE A 74 -7.48 -8.23 20.79
C ILE A 74 -6.92 -8.65 22.16
N LYS A 75 -7.18 -7.90 23.23
CA LYS A 75 -6.78 -8.26 24.61
C LYS A 75 -7.32 -9.64 24.98
N LYS A 76 -8.61 -9.91 24.71
CA LYS A 76 -9.26 -11.20 24.97
C LYS A 76 -8.63 -12.35 24.17
N SER A 77 -8.38 -12.13 22.88
CA SER A 77 -7.78 -13.13 22.00
C SER A 77 -6.31 -13.39 22.34
N THR A 78 -5.56 -12.35 22.71
CA THR A 78 -4.17 -12.42 23.16
C THR A 78 -4.06 -13.25 24.43
N LYS A 79 -4.94 -13.03 25.42
CA LYS A 79 -4.97 -13.84 26.65
C LYS A 79 -5.23 -15.32 26.37
N ASN A 80 -6.02 -15.65 25.34
CA ASN A 80 -6.31 -17.04 24.99
C ASN A 80 -5.16 -17.70 24.21
N GLN A 81 -4.65 -17.03 23.18
CA GLN A 81 -3.73 -17.64 22.21
C GLN A 81 -2.24 -17.36 22.49
N LEU A 82 -1.94 -16.25 23.17
CA LEU A 82 -0.58 -15.72 23.35
C LEU A 82 -0.21 -15.50 24.82
N SER A 83 -0.94 -16.12 25.76
CA SER A 83 -0.65 -16.03 27.20
C SER A 83 0.76 -16.46 27.56
N LYS A 84 1.28 -17.53 26.93
CA LYS A 84 2.67 -17.98 27.11
C LYS A 84 3.69 -16.97 26.62
N LEU A 85 3.37 -16.23 25.55
CA LEU A 85 4.24 -15.18 25.04
C LEU A 85 4.25 -13.99 26.00
N GLN A 86 3.08 -13.60 26.54
CA GLN A 86 2.99 -12.54 27.54
C GLN A 86 3.83 -12.86 28.78
N SER A 87 3.65 -14.05 29.37
CA SER A 87 4.44 -14.45 30.54
C SER A 87 5.93 -14.54 30.23
N ARG A 88 6.31 -14.96 29.02
CA ARG A 88 7.70 -15.00 28.59
C ARG A 88 8.32 -13.60 28.47
N ILE A 89 7.57 -12.60 28.01
CA ILE A 89 8.05 -11.22 27.92
C ILE A 89 8.28 -10.66 29.33
N GLU A 90 7.40 -10.96 30.29
CA GLU A 90 7.52 -10.50 31.69
C GLU A 90 8.65 -11.20 32.46
N ILE A 91 8.81 -12.51 32.30
CA ILE A 91 9.83 -13.32 32.99
C ILE A 91 11.22 -13.14 32.35
N GLY A 92 11.25 -12.86 31.04
CA GLY A 92 12.46 -12.76 30.24
C GLY A 92 12.71 -13.98 29.35
N TRP A 93 13.53 -13.76 28.33
CA TRP A 93 13.91 -14.76 27.34
C TRP A 93 15.13 -15.56 27.80
N PRO A 94 15.23 -16.87 27.48
CA PRO A 94 16.42 -17.65 27.78
C PRO A 94 17.63 -17.15 26.96
N GLU A 95 18.85 -17.57 27.31
CA GLU A 95 20.06 -17.15 26.60
C GLU A 95 20.14 -17.73 25.17
N ASN A 96 19.72 -18.99 24.99
CA ASN A 96 19.78 -19.65 23.69
C ASN A 96 18.38 -19.89 23.10
N ARG A 97 18.30 -19.75 21.77
CA ARG A 97 17.08 -20.01 21.00
C ARG A 97 16.57 -21.45 21.16
N ARG A 98 17.47 -22.40 21.39
CA ARG A 98 17.14 -23.82 21.53
C ARG A 98 16.37 -24.11 22.82
N ASP A 99 16.65 -23.35 23.87
CA ASP A 99 16.04 -23.49 25.19
C ASP A 99 14.66 -22.79 25.24
N CYS A 100 14.32 -22.03 24.19
CA CYS A 100 13.01 -21.43 24.03
C CYS A 100 11.98 -22.45 23.51
N GLU A 101 10.78 -22.40 24.07
CA GLU A 101 9.61 -23.18 23.65
C GLU A 101 9.35 -23.02 22.14
N ILE A 102 9.01 -24.12 21.47
CA ILE A 102 8.86 -24.17 20.01
C ILE A 102 7.86 -23.12 19.51
N GLU A 103 6.75 -22.95 20.23
CA GLU A 103 5.69 -21.98 19.93
C GLU A 103 6.17 -20.51 19.99
N LEU A 104 7.20 -20.22 20.78
CA LEU A 104 7.71 -18.86 20.99
C LEU A 104 8.91 -18.53 20.10
N ARG A 105 9.50 -19.54 19.45
CA ARG A 105 10.68 -19.37 18.57
C ARG A 105 10.44 -18.49 17.36
N GLU A 106 9.19 -18.32 16.93
CA GLU A 106 8.82 -17.40 15.84
C GLU A 106 9.00 -15.92 16.22
N TYR A 107 9.02 -15.60 17.51
CA TYR A 107 9.20 -14.26 18.05
C TYR A 107 10.65 -13.98 18.50
N TRP A 108 11.54 -14.98 18.44
CA TRP A 108 12.91 -14.90 18.96
C TRP A 108 13.70 -13.72 18.38
N ASP A 109 13.58 -13.51 17.07
CA ASP A 109 14.35 -12.49 16.35
C ASP A 109 13.88 -11.06 16.68
N VAL A 110 12.68 -10.92 17.25
CA VAL A 110 12.09 -9.62 17.64
C VAL A 110 11.95 -9.45 19.15
N ARG A 111 12.42 -10.41 19.95
CA ARG A 111 12.17 -10.51 21.39
C ARG A 111 12.53 -9.25 22.19
N GLU A 112 13.61 -8.57 21.82
CA GLU A 112 14.11 -7.37 22.49
C GLU A 112 13.23 -6.14 22.24
N THR A 113 12.41 -6.18 21.19
CA THR A 113 11.49 -5.10 20.82
C THR A 113 10.05 -5.36 21.29
N LEU A 114 9.80 -6.51 21.94
CA LEU A 114 8.48 -6.89 22.42
C LEU A 114 8.24 -6.36 23.83
N THR A 115 7.12 -5.68 24.01
CA THR A 115 6.66 -5.18 25.31
C THR A 115 5.20 -5.58 25.53
N VAL A 116 4.79 -5.62 26.79
CA VAL A 116 3.39 -5.83 27.18
C VAL A 116 2.88 -4.54 27.80
N ASP A 117 1.75 -4.05 27.31
CA ASP A 117 1.07 -2.86 27.83
C ASP A 117 -0.44 -3.10 27.90
N GLU A 118 -1.02 -2.93 29.09
CA GLU A 118 -2.45 -3.17 29.37
C GLU A 118 -3.04 -4.48 28.78
N GLY A 119 -2.25 -5.55 28.71
CA GLY A 119 -2.67 -6.85 28.15
C GLY A 119 -2.60 -6.95 26.62
N LEU A 120 -2.08 -5.92 25.94
CA LEU A 120 -1.64 -5.97 24.55
C LEU A 120 -0.15 -6.30 24.48
N ILE A 121 0.28 -6.95 23.40
CA ILE A 121 1.69 -7.13 23.08
C ILE A 121 2.04 -6.16 21.97
N LEU A 122 3.07 -5.36 22.17
CA LEU A 122 3.56 -4.40 21.21
C LEU A 122 4.94 -4.81 20.71
N LYS A 123 5.20 -4.57 19.42
CA LYS A 123 6.54 -4.60 18.84
C LYS A 123 6.93 -3.17 18.48
N SER A 124 7.71 -2.54 19.36
CA SER A 124 7.91 -1.09 19.32
C SER A 124 6.55 -0.36 19.35
N GLU A 125 6.10 0.23 18.25
CA GLU A 125 4.80 0.94 18.15
C GLU A 125 3.69 0.09 17.52
N GLN A 126 3.99 -1.13 17.08
CA GLN A 126 3.05 -1.97 16.34
C GLN A 126 2.30 -2.94 17.26
N VAL A 127 0.98 -3.02 17.13
CA VAL A 127 0.17 -3.98 17.90
C VAL A 127 0.33 -5.39 17.32
N LEU A 128 0.65 -6.36 18.17
CA LEU A 128 0.77 -7.75 17.78
C LEU A 128 -0.61 -8.39 17.66
N ILE A 129 -0.92 -8.91 16.47
CA ILE A 129 -2.24 -9.50 16.17
C ILE A 129 -2.27 -11.01 16.43
N PRO A 130 -3.19 -11.51 17.27
CA PRO A 130 -3.37 -12.93 17.53
C PRO A 130 -3.76 -13.73 16.27
N PRO A 131 -3.36 -15.01 16.14
CA PRO A 131 -3.65 -15.85 14.98
C PRO A 131 -5.11 -15.85 14.51
N SER A 132 -6.08 -15.85 15.43
CA SER A 132 -7.51 -15.85 15.09
C SER A 132 -7.96 -14.61 14.32
N MET A 133 -7.30 -13.47 14.53
CA MET A 133 -7.70 -12.17 13.98
C MET A 133 -6.91 -11.79 12.71
N ARG A 134 -5.83 -12.52 12.39
CA ARG A 134 -4.96 -12.22 11.24
C ARG A 134 -5.74 -12.18 9.92
N LYS A 135 -6.70 -13.10 9.72
CA LYS A 135 -7.51 -13.16 8.50
C LYS A 135 -8.34 -11.88 8.30
N GLU A 136 -9.03 -11.43 9.34
CA GLU A 136 -9.82 -10.19 9.30
C GLU A 136 -8.93 -8.98 9.01
N MET A 137 -7.77 -8.88 9.69
CA MET A 137 -6.84 -7.77 9.47
C MET A 137 -6.24 -7.78 8.06
N LEU A 138 -5.94 -8.96 7.51
CA LEU A 138 -5.48 -9.11 6.14
C LEU A 138 -6.52 -8.64 5.11
N GLU A 139 -7.79 -8.98 5.32
CA GLU A 139 -8.90 -8.51 4.47
C GLU A 139 -9.02 -6.98 4.51
N LYS A 140 -8.91 -6.36 5.69
CA LYS A 140 -8.89 -4.89 5.84
C LYS A 140 -7.68 -4.23 5.18
N ILE A 141 -6.49 -4.81 5.32
CA ILE A 141 -5.28 -4.30 4.65
C ILE A 141 -5.41 -4.39 3.12
N HIS A 142 -6.06 -5.44 2.63
CA HIS A 142 -6.25 -5.70 1.21
C HIS A 142 -7.45 -4.97 0.60
N GLU A 143 -8.30 -4.35 1.42
CA GLU A 143 -9.42 -3.54 0.96
C GLU A 143 -8.98 -2.52 -0.09
N GLY A 144 -9.73 -2.40 -1.18
CA GLY A 144 -9.36 -1.55 -2.32
C GLY A 144 -8.35 -2.19 -3.29
N HIS A 145 -7.99 -3.48 -3.11
CA HIS A 145 -7.20 -4.30 -4.04
C HIS A 145 -5.85 -3.66 -4.44
N LEU A 146 -5.19 -3.04 -3.46
CA LEU A 146 -3.88 -2.45 -3.67
C LEU A 146 -2.80 -3.52 -3.90
N GLY A 147 -1.75 -3.14 -4.61
CA GLY A 147 -0.57 -4.01 -4.81
C GLY A 147 0.22 -4.26 -3.53
N THR A 148 1.05 -5.30 -3.54
CA THR A 148 1.77 -5.81 -2.36
C THR A 148 2.57 -4.75 -1.60
N ALA A 149 3.30 -3.87 -2.31
CA ALA A 149 4.08 -2.81 -1.67
C ALA A 149 3.19 -1.85 -0.86
N LYS A 150 2.06 -1.45 -1.43
CA LYS A 150 1.11 -0.54 -0.77
C LYS A 150 0.41 -1.21 0.40
N CYS A 151 -0.02 -2.47 0.28
CA CYS A 151 -0.60 -3.21 1.41
C CYS A 151 0.40 -3.39 2.56
N LYS A 152 1.68 -3.69 2.26
CA LYS A 152 2.74 -3.74 3.28
C LYS A 152 2.94 -2.38 3.96
N GLN A 153 2.96 -1.30 3.18
CA GLN A 153 3.04 0.06 3.72
C GLN A 153 1.83 0.41 4.58
N ARG A 154 0.63 -0.03 4.19
CA ARG A 154 -0.63 0.16 4.89
C ARG A 154 -0.63 -0.47 6.29
N ALA A 155 -0.01 -1.64 6.43
CA ALA A 155 0.15 -2.32 7.71
C ALA A 155 1.35 -1.81 8.53
N ARG A 156 2.30 -1.13 7.87
CA ARG A 156 3.56 -0.68 8.48
C ARG A 156 3.26 0.36 9.56
N GLY A 157 3.86 0.18 10.74
CA GLY A 157 3.70 1.08 11.88
C GLY A 157 2.48 0.80 12.76
N LEU A 158 1.50 0.03 12.30
CA LEU A 158 0.26 -0.22 13.05
C LEU A 158 0.17 -1.64 13.59
N LEU A 159 0.45 -2.63 12.73
CA LEU A 159 0.23 -4.04 13.04
C LEU A 159 1.49 -4.86 12.88
N TYR A 160 1.57 -5.95 13.64
CA TYR A 160 2.64 -6.93 13.51
C TYR A 160 2.15 -8.35 13.79
N TRP A 161 2.65 -9.30 13.02
CA TRP A 161 2.73 -10.71 13.38
C TRP A 161 3.84 -11.39 12.58
N PRO A 162 4.36 -12.54 13.02
CA PRO A 162 5.37 -13.28 12.28
C PRO A 162 4.88 -13.62 10.88
N ARG A 163 5.73 -13.39 9.88
CA ARG A 163 5.43 -13.65 8.45
C ARG A 163 4.28 -12.79 7.85
N MET A 164 3.84 -11.72 8.50
CA MET A 164 2.82 -10.78 7.96
C MET A 164 3.08 -10.35 6.51
N SER A 165 4.33 -10.05 6.16
CA SER A 165 4.69 -9.68 4.78
C SER A 165 4.45 -10.79 3.76
N GLN A 166 4.62 -12.05 4.16
CA GLN A 166 4.36 -13.21 3.32
C GLN A 166 2.84 -13.39 3.17
N ASP A 167 2.10 -13.36 4.28
CA ASP A 167 0.64 -13.51 4.27
C ASP A 167 -0.06 -12.47 3.39
N ILE A 168 0.40 -11.20 3.42
CA ILE A 168 -0.09 -10.13 2.54
C ILE A 168 0.19 -10.48 1.07
N THR A 169 1.37 -11.03 0.77
CA THR A 169 1.75 -11.38 -0.60
C THR A 169 0.90 -12.55 -1.12
N ASP A 170 0.70 -13.55 -0.28
CA ASP A 170 -0.10 -14.75 -0.59
C ASP A 170 -1.57 -14.39 -0.85
N LEU A 171 -2.16 -13.54 0.00
CA LEU A 171 -3.53 -13.05 -0.20
C LEU A 171 -3.68 -12.32 -1.54
N ILE A 172 -2.75 -11.43 -1.88
CA ILE A 172 -2.82 -10.66 -3.13
C ILE A 172 -2.63 -11.57 -4.35
N SER A 173 -1.76 -12.58 -4.24
CA SER A 173 -1.52 -13.54 -5.32
C SER A 173 -2.73 -14.43 -5.63
N THR A 174 -3.59 -14.66 -4.64
CA THR A 174 -4.80 -15.50 -4.77
C THR A 174 -6.07 -14.68 -5.03
N CYS A 175 -6.00 -13.35 -4.92
CA CYS A 175 -7.13 -12.46 -5.15
C CYS A 175 -7.53 -12.39 -6.63
N SER A 176 -8.77 -12.78 -6.94
CA SER A 176 -9.32 -12.79 -8.31
C SER A 176 -9.32 -11.40 -8.96
N THR A 177 -9.70 -10.35 -8.20
CA THR A 177 -9.69 -8.96 -8.70
C THR A 177 -8.28 -8.51 -9.04
N CYS A 178 -7.30 -8.74 -8.15
CA CYS A 178 -5.92 -8.37 -8.40
C CYS A 178 -5.32 -9.14 -9.57
N LEU A 179 -5.63 -10.44 -9.70
CA LEU A 179 -5.19 -11.26 -10.84
C LEU A 179 -5.75 -10.73 -12.16
N LYS A 180 -7.02 -10.33 -12.21
CA LYS A 180 -7.67 -9.77 -13.41
C LYS A 180 -7.04 -8.44 -13.86
N HIS A 181 -6.64 -7.60 -12.91
CA HIS A 181 -6.08 -6.27 -13.18
C HIS A 181 -4.55 -6.21 -13.11
N ARG A 182 -3.87 -7.36 -12.94
CA ARG A 182 -2.42 -7.43 -12.94
C ARG A 182 -1.88 -6.95 -14.29
N ASN A 183 -0.78 -6.20 -14.27
CA ASN A 183 -0.10 -5.81 -15.50
C ASN A 183 0.13 -7.03 -16.39
N LYS A 184 -0.37 -6.97 -17.63
CA LYS A 184 -0.13 -8.00 -18.64
C LYS A 184 1.37 -8.14 -18.86
N GLN A 185 1.79 -9.34 -19.27
CA GLN A 185 3.17 -9.64 -19.63
C GLN A 185 3.74 -8.56 -20.56
N ARG A 186 5.07 -8.38 -20.52
CA ARG A 186 5.76 -7.54 -21.51
C ARG A 186 5.27 -7.95 -22.90
N LYS A 187 4.90 -6.95 -23.71
CA LYS A 187 4.60 -7.19 -25.12
C LYS A 187 5.76 -8.00 -25.70
N GLU A 188 5.45 -9.08 -26.39
CA GLU A 188 6.45 -9.83 -27.13
C GLU A 188 7.22 -8.87 -28.03
N THR A 189 8.51 -9.14 -28.19
CA THR A 189 9.33 -8.36 -29.11
C THR A 189 8.75 -8.52 -30.51
N LEU A 190 8.63 -7.41 -31.24
CA LEU A 190 8.21 -7.44 -32.64
C LEU A 190 9.16 -8.36 -33.41
N ILE A 191 8.62 -9.46 -33.93
CA ILE A 191 9.36 -10.38 -34.79
C ILE A 191 9.32 -9.76 -36.19
N ASN A 192 10.45 -9.23 -36.64
CA ASN A 192 10.57 -8.73 -38.00
C ASN A 192 10.48 -9.90 -38.99
N HIS A 193 9.70 -9.71 -40.05
CA HIS A 193 9.65 -10.64 -41.17
C HIS A 193 10.88 -10.44 -42.05
N GLU A 194 11.38 -11.51 -42.68
CA GLU A 194 12.41 -11.39 -43.71
C GLU A 194 11.88 -10.54 -44.88
N LEU A 195 12.71 -9.65 -45.41
CA LEU A 195 12.37 -8.87 -46.60
C LEU A 195 12.42 -9.76 -47.86
N GLY A 196 11.65 -9.40 -48.89
CA GLY A 196 11.80 -10.02 -50.21
C GLY A 196 13.16 -9.70 -50.81
N GLU A 197 13.78 -10.65 -51.49
CA GLU A 197 15.02 -10.45 -52.25
C GLU A 197 14.75 -9.77 -53.59
N TYR A 198 13.52 -9.90 -54.11
CA TYR A 198 13.10 -9.36 -55.41
C TYR A 198 11.75 -8.61 -55.29
N PRO A 199 11.48 -7.65 -56.19
CA PRO A 199 10.16 -7.01 -56.29
C PRO A 199 9.06 -8.06 -56.47
N TRP A 200 7.89 -7.80 -55.90
CA TRP A 200 6.68 -8.64 -55.94
C TRP A 200 6.77 -9.98 -55.18
N GLN A 201 7.81 -10.19 -54.37
CA GLN A 201 8.01 -11.44 -53.63
C GLN A 201 7.16 -11.52 -52.36
N LYS A 202 6.82 -10.38 -51.75
CA LYS A 202 5.95 -10.30 -50.57
C LYS A 202 5.02 -9.10 -50.73
N LEU A 203 3.72 -9.36 -50.72
CA LEU A 203 2.70 -8.32 -50.79
C LEU A 203 2.03 -8.16 -49.44
N GLY A 204 2.01 -6.94 -48.93
CA GLY A 204 1.15 -6.52 -47.84
C GLY A 204 -0.24 -6.21 -48.38
N THR A 205 -1.27 -6.89 -47.87
CA THR A 205 -2.66 -6.62 -48.24
C THR A 205 -3.46 -6.23 -47.01
N ASP A 206 -4.26 -5.18 -47.12
CA ASP A 206 -5.17 -4.76 -46.06
C ASP A 206 -6.51 -4.28 -46.62
N ILE A 207 -7.56 -4.32 -45.82
CA ILE A 207 -8.89 -3.86 -46.21
C ILE A 207 -9.09 -2.45 -45.67
N VAL A 208 -9.35 -1.50 -46.58
CA VAL A 208 -9.56 -0.09 -46.25
C VAL A 208 -10.97 0.32 -46.65
N ASN A 209 -11.62 1.07 -45.77
CA ASN A 209 -12.88 1.74 -46.08
C ASN A 209 -12.63 3.21 -46.44
N PHE A 210 -13.06 3.62 -47.63
CA PHE A 210 -12.95 5.01 -48.09
C PHE A 210 -14.24 5.43 -48.80
N GLU A 211 -14.80 6.59 -48.39
CA GLU A 211 -16.07 7.13 -48.94
C GLU A 211 -17.24 6.12 -48.96
N GLY A 212 -17.33 5.29 -47.91
CA GLY A 212 -18.39 4.29 -47.78
C GLY A 212 -18.26 3.08 -48.71
N LYS A 213 -17.08 2.86 -49.31
CA LYS A 213 -16.74 1.68 -50.09
C LYS A 213 -15.53 0.96 -49.50
N GLU A 214 -15.56 -0.37 -49.57
CA GLU A 214 -14.47 -1.23 -49.18
C GLU A 214 -13.49 -1.44 -50.34
N TYR A 215 -12.21 -1.29 -50.07
CA TYR A 215 -11.10 -1.46 -50.99
C TYR A 215 -10.11 -2.47 -50.43
N LEU A 216 -9.53 -3.29 -51.30
CA LEU A 216 -8.35 -4.08 -50.98
C LEU A 216 -7.11 -3.28 -51.37
N LEU A 217 -6.36 -2.80 -50.38
CA LEU A 217 -5.07 -2.15 -50.58
C LEU A 217 -4.01 -3.25 -50.72
N VAL A 218 -3.22 -3.19 -51.79
CA VAL A 218 -2.10 -4.11 -52.03
C VAL A 218 -0.85 -3.26 -52.22
N ALA A 219 0.18 -3.54 -51.43
CA ALA A 219 1.50 -2.91 -51.53
C ALA A 219 2.58 -4.00 -51.59
N ASP A 220 3.60 -3.76 -52.39
CA ASP A 220 4.86 -4.52 -52.43
C ASP A 220 5.88 -3.86 -51.50
#